data_AF-A0A8S9U9F6-F1
#
_entry.id   AF-A0A8S9U9F6-F1
#
_cell.length_a   1.000
_cell.length_b   1.000
_cell.length_c   1.000
_cell.angle_alpha   90.00
_cell.angle_beta   90.00
_cell.angle_gamma   90.00
#
_symmetry.space_group_name_H-M   'P 1'
#
loop_
_entity.id
_entity.type
_entity.pdbx_description
1 polymer ?
#
loop_
_entity_poly.entity_id
_entity_poly.type
_entity_poly.pdbx_seq_one_letter_code
_entity_poly.pdbx_strand_id
1 'polypeptide(L)'
;MTDAPSLKWTVAETQTARKRPIITPTSYNFDDWTLEQIMMECTARKLNVVKNTCRRDHVKLLKAWDSNKEGVEVLVRQQRKRSKGQREEEAKRTTKGCMLRLLNILFSDNFFTSFLETGHQLRPDELDQGGST
;
A
#
# COMPACT_ATOMS: atom_id res chain seq x y z
N MET A 1 -32.14 -65.94 19.83
CA MET A 1 -31.49 -65.25 18.70
C MET A 1 -32.08 -63.86 18.65
N THR A 2 -31.25 -62.86 18.91
CA THR A 2 -31.61 -61.45 19.12
C THR A 2 -31.62 -60.70 17.80
N ASP A 3 -32.78 -60.24 17.34
CA ASP A 3 -32.89 -59.32 16.20
C ASP A 3 -32.57 -57.89 16.65
N ALA A 4 -31.55 -57.29 16.03
CA ALA A 4 -31.14 -55.93 16.29
C ALA A 4 -32.05 -54.93 15.55
N PRO A 5 -32.51 -53.84 16.18
CA PRO A 5 -33.29 -52.82 15.49
C PRO A 5 -32.39 -52.05 14.52
N SER A 6 -32.76 -52.06 13.24
CA SER A 6 -32.12 -51.27 12.18
C SER A 6 -32.22 -49.77 12.49
N LEU A 7 -31.08 -49.15 12.78
CA LEU A 7 -30.95 -47.70 12.92
C LEU A 7 -31.08 -47.04 11.55
N LYS A 8 -32.31 -46.64 11.24
CA LYS A 8 -32.63 -45.73 10.13
C LYS A 8 -32.17 -44.33 10.58
N TRP A 9 -30.97 -43.93 10.19
CA TRP A 9 -30.51 -42.56 10.43
C TRP A 9 -31.34 -41.62 9.56
N THR A 10 -32.22 -40.83 10.18
CA THR A 10 -32.89 -39.73 9.52
C THR A 10 -31.91 -38.57 9.43
N VAL A 11 -31.52 -38.19 8.21
CA VAL A 11 -30.83 -36.91 7.99
C VAL A 11 -31.80 -35.81 8.39
N ALA A 12 -31.50 -35.11 9.48
CA ALA A 12 -32.10 -33.81 9.72
C ALA A 12 -31.59 -32.90 8.62
N GLU A 13 -32.37 -32.78 7.54
CA GLU A 13 -32.20 -31.78 6.52
C GLU A 13 -32.18 -30.44 7.23
N THR A 14 -30.98 -29.86 7.37
CA THR A 14 -30.81 -28.55 7.98
C THR A 14 -31.61 -27.60 7.11
N GLN A 15 -32.79 -27.21 7.58
CA GLN A 15 -33.59 -26.18 6.96
C GLN A 15 -32.66 -25.01 6.71
N THR A 16 -32.38 -24.79 5.43
CA THR A 16 -31.63 -23.65 4.94
C THR A 16 -32.30 -22.43 5.55
N ALA A 17 -31.59 -21.77 6.47
CA ALA A 17 -32.02 -20.52 7.06
C ALA A 17 -32.45 -19.63 5.90
N ARG A 18 -33.77 -19.42 5.82
CA ARG A 18 -34.45 -18.63 4.80
C ARG A 18 -33.75 -17.27 4.81
N LYS A 19 -32.82 -17.05 3.86
CA LYS A 19 -31.97 -15.86 3.82
C LYS A 19 -32.90 -14.67 3.64
N ARG A 20 -33.28 -14.04 4.76
CA ARG A 20 -33.97 -12.76 4.72
C ARG A 20 -33.02 -11.81 3.99
N PRO A 21 -33.48 -11.06 2.98
CA PRO A 21 -32.65 -10.04 2.36
C PRO A 21 -32.28 -9.05 3.46
N ILE A 22 -31.01 -9.08 3.86
CA ILE A 22 -30.48 -8.18 4.88
C ILE A 22 -30.46 -6.80 4.23
N ILE A 23 -31.35 -5.93 4.71
CA ILE A 23 -31.54 -4.58 4.19
C ILE A 23 -30.21 -3.82 4.32
N THR A 24 -29.79 -3.13 3.27
CA THR A 24 -28.63 -2.24 3.32
C THR A 24 -28.86 -1.19 4.42
N PRO A 25 -27.95 -1.07 5.41
CA PRO A 25 -28.15 -0.11 6.50
C PRO A 25 -28.30 1.31 5.96
N THR A 26 -29.34 2.02 6.41
CA THR A 26 -29.65 3.40 5.98
C THR A 26 -28.90 4.45 6.79
N SER A 27 -28.37 4.09 7.97
CA SER A 27 -27.65 4.98 8.89
C SER A 27 -26.15 4.73 8.85
N TYR A 28 -25.35 5.79 9.01
CA TYR A 28 -23.90 5.70 9.19
C TYR A 28 -23.49 5.31 10.62
N ASN A 29 -24.42 5.30 11.57
CA ASN A 29 -24.14 4.94 12.96
C ASN A 29 -24.44 3.45 13.22
N PHE A 30 -23.42 2.71 13.67
CA PHE A 30 -23.55 1.28 14.01
C PHE A 30 -24.54 1.00 15.14
N ASP A 31 -24.85 1.98 15.99
CA ASP A 31 -25.81 1.82 17.07
C ASP A 31 -27.25 1.59 16.56
N ASP A 32 -27.54 2.02 15.33
CA ASP A 32 -28.84 1.84 14.66
C ASP A 32 -28.92 0.51 13.88
N TRP A 33 -27.81 -0.22 13.76
CA TRP A 33 -27.73 -1.42 12.95
C TRP A 33 -28.18 -2.66 13.72
N THR A 34 -28.82 -3.58 13.01
CA THR A 34 -29.18 -4.90 13.57
C THR A 34 -27.91 -5.72 13.85
N LEU A 35 -27.99 -6.69 14.77
CA LEU A 35 -26.84 -7.56 15.09
C LEU A 35 -26.34 -8.32 13.85
N GLU A 36 -27.24 -8.76 12.98
CA GLU A 36 -26.92 -9.47 11.74
C GLU A 36 -26.12 -8.58 10.77
N GLN A 37 -26.53 -7.32 10.59
CA GLN A 37 -25.77 -6.34 9.81
C GLN A 37 -24.38 -6.09 10.40
N ILE A 38 -24.28 -5.92 11.72
CA ILE A 38 -23.01 -5.71 12.43
C ILE A 38 -22.08 -6.91 12.24
N MET A 39 -22.58 -8.14 12.40
CA MET A 39 -21.80 -9.37 12.22
C MET A 39 -21.32 -9.55 10.77
N MET A 40 -22.20 -9.23 9.80
CA MET A 40 -21.83 -9.24 8.40
C MET A 40 -20.72 -8.23 8.12
N GLU A 41 -20.82 -7.01 8.66
CA GLU A 41 -19.81 -5.97 8.47
C GLU A 41 -18.46 -6.38 9.08
N CYS A 42 -18.46 -6.96 10.29
CA CYS A 42 -17.26 -7.52 10.90
C CYS A 42 -16.62 -8.59 10.00
N THR A 43 -17.44 -9.46 9.39
CA THR A 43 -16.98 -10.51 8.48
C THR A 43 -16.43 -9.93 7.17
N ALA A 44 -17.13 -8.96 6.58
CA ALA A 44 -16.73 -8.28 5.35
C ALA A 44 -15.39 -7.54 5.53
N ARG A 45 -15.16 -6.96 6.71
CA ARG A 45 -13.90 -6.31 7.10
C ARG A 45 -12.82 -7.28 7.59
N LYS A 46 -13.10 -8.59 7.59
CA LYS A 46 -12.20 -9.66 8.05
C LYS A 46 -11.67 -9.42 9.47
N LEU A 47 -12.53 -8.93 10.36
CA LEU A 47 -12.18 -8.70 11.76
C LEU A 47 -12.15 -10.03 12.53
N ASN A 48 -11.11 -10.20 13.36
CA ASN A 48 -11.00 -11.34 14.25
C ASN A 48 -11.90 -11.16 15.46
N VAL A 49 -13.16 -11.55 15.32
CA VAL A 49 -14.17 -11.49 16.38
C VAL A 49 -14.14 -12.77 17.20
N VAL A 50 -14.01 -12.65 18.53
CA VAL A 50 -14.05 -13.80 19.45
C VAL A 50 -15.46 -14.42 19.44
N LYS A 51 -15.55 -15.74 19.56
CA LYS A 51 -16.85 -16.43 19.66
C LYS A 51 -17.65 -15.87 20.85
N ASN A 52 -18.97 -15.72 20.68
CA ASN A 52 -19.89 -15.16 21.69
C ASN A 52 -19.66 -13.69 22.08
N THR A 53 -18.99 -12.90 21.23
CA THR A 53 -18.87 -11.46 21.44
C THR A 53 -20.25 -10.80 21.38
N CYS A 54 -20.54 -9.90 22.33
CA CYS A 54 -21.84 -9.26 22.39
C CYS A 54 -21.94 -8.12 21.35
N ARG A 55 -23.18 -7.71 21.02
CA ARG A 55 -23.45 -6.62 20.04
C ARG A 55 -22.61 -5.37 20.32
N ARG A 56 -22.57 -4.93 21.58
CA ARG A 56 -21.83 -3.72 21.99
C ARG A 56 -20.35 -3.84 21.68
N ASP A 57 -19.77 -5.02 21.85
CA ASP A 57 -18.35 -5.24 21.62
C ASP A 57 -18.03 -5.33 20.12
N HIS A 58 -18.94 -5.87 19.29
CA HIS A 58 -18.81 -5.75 17.83
C HIS A 58 -18.84 -4.28 17.38
N VAL A 59 -19.76 -3.47 17.91
CA VAL A 59 -19.83 -2.03 17.59
C VAL A 59 -18.54 -1.31 18.00
N LYS A 60 -18.02 -1.58 19.21
CA LYS A 60 -16.74 -1.01 19.66
C LYS A 60 -15.60 -1.40 18.72
N LEU A 61 -15.55 -2.66 18.28
CA LEU A 61 -14.51 -3.15 17.39
C LEU A 61 -14.57 -2.45 16.01
N LEU A 62 -15.77 -2.29 15.44
CA LEU A 62 -15.98 -1.57 14.19
C LEU A 62 -15.54 -0.10 14.30
N LYS A 63 -15.97 0.59 15.36
CA LYS A 63 -15.57 1.99 15.61
C LYS A 63 -14.05 2.12 15.76
N ALA A 64 -13.41 1.21 16.51
CA ALA A 64 -11.96 1.20 16.69
C ALA A 64 -11.21 0.96 15.37
N TRP A 65 -11.73 0.08 14.52
CA TRP A 65 -11.17 -0.16 13.19
C TRP A 65 -11.27 1.07 12.29
N ASP A 66 -12.41 1.76 12.27
CA ASP A 66 -12.59 2.99 11.49
C ASP A 66 -11.63 4.09 11.95
N SER A 67 -11.51 4.32 13.27
CA SER A 67 -10.56 5.29 13.81
C SER A 67 -9.11 4.93 13.48
N ASN A 68 -8.75 3.65 13.54
CA ASN A 68 -7.41 3.21 13.17
C ASN A 68 -7.13 3.43 11.68
N LYS A 69 -8.08 3.06 10.80
CA LYS A 69 -7.96 3.25 9.36
C LYS A 69 -7.77 4.72 9.01
N GLU A 70 -8.57 5.60 9.60
CA GLU A 70 -8.43 7.05 9.38
C GLU A 70 -7.05 7.55 9.83
N GLY A 71 -6.59 7.14 11.02
CA GLY A 71 -5.26 7.49 11.51
C GLY A 71 -4.14 7.02 10.58
N VAL A 72 -4.23 5.79 10.08
CA VAL A 72 -3.26 5.24 9.12
C VAL A 72 -3.29 6.02 7.80
N GLU A 73 -4.48 6.36 7.28
CA GLU A 73 -4.59 7.18 6.06
C GLU A 73 -3.93 8.55 6.21
N VAL A 74 -4.10 9.21 7.37
CA VAL A 74 -3.45 10.48 7.67
C VAL A 74 -1.93 10.34 7.65
N LEU A 75 -1.40 9.31 8.33
CA LEU A 75 0.03 9.03 8.38
C LEU A 75 0.60 8.76 6.99
N VAL A 76 -0.08 7.96 6.17
CA VAL A 76 0.33 7.67 4.79
C VAL A 76 0.33 8.94 3.94
N ARG A 77 -0.68 9.80 4.07
CA ARG A 77 -0.73 11.08 3.36
C ARG A 77 0.43 11.99 3.77
N GLN A 78 0.75 12.05 5.07
CA GLN A 78 1.86 12.85 5.58
C GLN A 78 3.22 12.33 5.10
N GLN A 79 3.42 11.01 5.14
CA GLN A 79 4.62 10.36 4.59
C GLN A 79 4.80 10.69 3.11
N ARG A 80 3.76 10.55 2.29
CA ARG A 80 3.81 10.91 0.86
C ARG A 80 4.16 12.38 0.64
N LYS A 81 3.59 13.29 1.43
CA LYS A 81 3.94 14.72 1.37
C LYS A 81 5.41 14.97 1.72
N ARG A 82 5.93 14.31 2.76
CA ARG A 82 7.35 14.40 3.15
C ARG A 82 8.27 13.83 2.08
N SER A 83 7.98 12.66 1.54
CA SER A 83 8.78 12.07 0.46
C SER A 83 8.79 12.93 -0.79
N LYS A 84 7.67 13.58 -1.13
CA LYS A 84 7.60 14.53 -2.25
C LYS A 84 8.46 15.77 -1.98
N GLY A 85 8.35 16.35 -0.79
CA GLY A 85 9.17 17.50 -0.38
C GLY A 85 10.67 17.18 -0.36
N GLN A 86 11.05 16.02 0.20
CA GLN A 86 12.44 15.57 0.24
C GLN A 86 13.00 15.31 -1.16
N ARG A 87 12.24 14.65 -2.04
CA ARG A 87 12.65 14.44 -3.45
C ARG A 87 12.81 15.75 -4.21
N GLU A 88 11.97 16.75 -3.93
CA GLU A 88 12.04 18.06 -4.55
C GLU A 88 13.20 18.91 -4.01
N GLU A 89 13.48 18.81 -2.72
CA GLU A 89 14.62 19.47 -2.07
C GLU A 89 15.96 18.83 -2.47
N GLU A 90 16.03 17.50 -2.54
CA GLU A 90 17.19 16.75 -3.00
C GLU A 90 17.43 16.95 -4.51
N ALA A 91 16.36 17.10 -5.30
CA ALA A 91 16.44 17.51 -6.72
C ALA A 91 16.81 19.00 -6.91
N LYS A 92 16.63 19.85 -5.89
CA LYS A 92 17.12 21.24 -5.88
C LYS A 92 18.60 21.29 -5.43
N ARG A 93 19.01 20.42 -4.50
CA ARG A 93 20.40 20.27 -4.04
C ARG A 93 21.32 19.62 -5.08
N THR A 94 20.83 18.60 -5.77
CA THR A 94 21.51 18.06 -6.95
C THR A 94 21.03 18.86 -8.14
N THR A 95 21.83 19.81 -8.62
CA THR A 95 21.56 20.55 -9.84
C THR A 95 21.49 19.55 -11.01
N LYS A 96 20.32 18.93 -11.24
CA LYS A 96 20.11 17.83 -12.20
C LYS A 96 20.42 18.20 -13.64
N GLY A 97 20.60 19.49 -13.91
CA GLY A 97 21.15 19.99 -15.17
C GLY A 97 22.68 20.03 -15.19
N CYS A 98 23.40 20.35 -14.11
CA CYS A 98 24.82 20.70 -14.21
C CYS A 98 25.73 19.52 -14.58
N MET A 99 25.62 18.36 -13.92
CA MET A 99 26.52 17.24 -14.25
C MET A 99 26.21 16.63 -15.62
N LEU A 100 24.93 16.43 -15.96
CA LEU A 100 24.55 15.90 -17.28
C LEU A 100 24.81 16.91 -18.40
N ARG A 101 24.59 18.21 -18.16
CA ARG A 101 24.91 19.27 -19.14
C ARG A 101 26.42 19.42 -19.31
N LEU A 102 27.21 19.25 -18.24
CA LEU A 102 28.67 19.20 -18.33
C LEU A 102 29.12 18.00 -19.15
N LEU A 103 28.60 16.80 -18.88
CA LEU A 103 28.90 15.62 -19.68
C LEU A 103 28.51 15.83 -21.15
N ASN A 104 27.32 16.37 -21.43
CA ASN A 104 26.91 16.67 -22.80
C ASN A 104 27.81 17.69 -23.50
N ILE A 105 28.36 18.67 -22.77
CA ILE A 105 29.31 19.63 -23.33
C ILE A 105 30.65 18.93 -23.61
N LEU A 106 31.21 18.21 -22.64
CA LEU A 106 32.49 17.51 -22.76
C LEU A 106 32.48 16.44 -23.87
N PHE A 107 31.34 15.77 -24.07
CA PHE A 107 31.16 14.75 -25.11
C PHE A 107 30.43 15.28 -26.36
N SER A 108 30.35 16.60 -26.55
CA SER A 108 29.83 17.17 -27.80
C SER A 108 30.90 17.22 -28.89
N ASP A 109 30.50 16.97 -30.13
CA ASP A 109 31.41 17.06 -31.30
C ASP A 109 32.05 18.45 -31.40
N ASN A 110 31.29 19.51 -31.10
CA ASN A 110 31.78 20.88 -31.15
C ASN A 110 32.86 21.18 -30.10
N PHE A 111 32.73 20.61 -28.89
CA PHE A 111 33.78 20.70 -27.88
C PHE A 111 35.02 19.93 -28.33
N PHE A 112 34.83 18.72 -28.87
CA PHE A 112 35.93 17.89 -29.36
C PHE A 112 36.73 18.57 -30.48
N THR A 113 36.06 19.17 -31.47
CA THR A 113 36.74 19.89 -32.56
C THR A 113 37.49 21.12 -32.04
N SER A 114 36.86 21.95 -31.20
CA SER A 114 37.53 23.11 -30.61
C SER A 114 38.70 22.71 -29.70
N PHE A 115 38.59 21.59 -28.99
CA PHE A 115 39.67 21.06 -28.17
C PHE A 115 40.88 20.64 -29.01
N LEU A 116 40.66 19.94 -30.13
CA LEU A 116 41.72 19.57 -31.08
C LEU A 116 42.37 20.80 -31.72
N GLU A 117 41.58 21.82 -32.06
CA GLU A 117 42.08 23.10 -32.61
C GLU A 117 42.96 23.87 -31.61
N THR A 118 42.79 23.63 -30.30
CA THR A 118 43.61 24.26 -29.25
C THR A 118 45.03 23.66 -29.20
N GLY A 119 45.33 22.64 -30.01
CA GLY A 119 46.68 22.08 -30.19
C GLY A 119 47.23 21.27 -29.01
N HIS A 120 46.40 21.04 -27.98
CA HIS A 120 46.77 20.30 -26.77
C HIS A 120 46.40 18.81 -26.89
N GLN A 121 46.83 18.18 -27.98
CA GLN A 121 46.59 16.76 -28.18
C GLN A 121 47.56 15.95 -27.30
N LEU A 122 47.09 15.58 -26.10
CA LEU A 122 47.79 14.64 -25.24
C LEU A 122 47.90 13.30 -25.96
N ARG A 123 49.08 12.67 -25.89
CA ARG A 123 49.27 11.35 -26.49
C ARG A 123 48.53 10.29 -25.66
N PRO A 124 48.08 9.18 -26.26
CA PRO A 124 47.37 8.13 -25.53
C PRO A 124 48.09 7.63 -24.26
N ASP A 125 49.43 7.60 -24.29
CA ASP A 125 50.30 7.24 -23.17
C ASP A 125 50.27 8.25 -22.00
N GLU A 126 49.93 9.52 -22.25
CA GLU A 126 49.82 10.56 -21.23
C GLU A 126 48.42 10.57 -20.56
N LEU A 127 47.39 10.11 -21.27
CA LEU A 127 46.02 10.00 -20.77
C LEU A 127 45.88 8.84 -19.77
N ASP A 128 46.52 7.71 -20.04
CA ASP A 128 46.46 6.51 -19.18
C ASP A 128 47.27 6.65 -17.87
N GLN A 129 48.21 7.59 -17.82
CA GLN A 129 49.04 7.86 -16.64
C GLN A 129 48.34 8.73 -15.59
N GLY A 130 47.13 9.24 -15.87
CA GLY A 130 46.37 10.06 -14.92
C GLY A 130 47.22 11.21 -14.37
N GLY A 131 47.65 12.12 -15.25
CA GLY A 131 48.44 13.34 -14.99
C GLY A 131 49.02 13.47 -13.58
N SER A 132 50.32 13.20 -13.41
CA SER A 132 51.03 13.57 -12.19
C SER A 132 51.07 15.09 -12.05
N THR A 133 50.23 15.61 -11.16
CA THR A 133 50.35 16.95 -10.57
C THR A 133 50.83 16.83 -9.13
#